data_AF-A0A497F429-F1
#
_entry.id   AF-A0A497F429-F1
#
_cell.length_a   1.000
_cell.length_b   1.000
_cell.length_c   1.000
_cell.angle_alpha   90.00
_cell.angle_beta   90.00
_cell.angle_gamma   90.00
#
_symmetry.space_group_name_H-M   'P 1'
#
loop_
_entity.id
_entity.type
_entity.pdbx_description
1 polymer ?
#
loop_
_entity_poly.entity_id
_entity_poly.type
_entity_poly.pdbx_seq_one_letter_code
_entity_poly.pdbx_strand_id
1 'polypeptide(L)' 'MAVRRFSSGRSKPIKCPVCGYEFSLVYSRAVACAGCQMSVYGCNLVKCPRCGHEFSEADAYSS' A
#
# COMPACT_ATOMS: atom_id res chain seq x y z
N MET A 1 18.59 -26.69 7.05
CA MET A 1 17.63 -25.63 7.39
C MET A 1 17.15 -24.98 6.09
N ALA A 2 15.95 -25.32 5.62
CA ALA A 2 15.42 -24.80 4.35
C ALA A 2 14.75 -23.44 4.59
N VAL A 3 15.51 -22.35 4.50
CA VAL A 3 14.91 -21.02 4.41
C VAL A 3 14.23 -20.92 3.04
N ARG A 4 12.91 -21.07 3.05
CA ARG A 4 12.05 -20.89 1.88
C ARG A 4 12.41 -19.55 1.25
N ARG A 5 12.93 -19.60 0.03
CA ARG A 5 13.22 -18.40 -0.78
C ARG A 5 11.91 -17.61 -0.86
N PHE A 6 11.89 -16.45 -0.21
CA PHE A 6 10.81 -15.48 -0.35
C PHE A 6 10.89 -14.97 -1.78
N SER A 7 10.07 -15.53 -2.67
CA SER A 7 9.86 -15.01 -4.01
C SER A 7 9.58 -13.53 -3.88
N SER A 8 10.54 -12.69 -4.30
CA SER A 8 10.44 -11.24 -4.33
C SER A 8 9.19 -10.85 -5.10
N GLY A 9 8.09 -10.70 -4.35
CA GLY A 9 6.80 -10.29 -4.86
C GLY A 9 6.97 -8.93 -5.49
N ARG A 10 6.86 -8.90 -6.81
CA ARG A 10 6.91 -7.69 -7.62
C ARG A 10 5.73 -6.82 -7.17
N SER A 11 5.96 -5.90 -6.23
CA SER A 11 4.96 -4.97 -5.72
C SER A 11 4.36 -4.23 -6.91
N LYS A 12 3.14 -4.60 -7.30
CA LYS A 12 2.45 -3.94 -8.40
C LYS A 12 2.22 -2.49 -7.98
N PRO A 13 2.62 -1.49 -8.78
CA PRO A 13 2.22 -0.12 -8.51
C PRO A 13 0.69 -0.06 -8.56
N ILE A 14 0.10 0.60 -7.58
CA ILE A 14 -1.32 0.87 -7.51
C ILE A 14 -1.58 2.31 -7.93
N LYS A 15 -2.73 2.55 -8.55
CA LYS A 15 -3.15 3.87 -9.03
C LYS A 15 -4.29 4.38 -8.17
N CYS A 16 -4.18 5.61 -7.70
CA CYS A 16 -5.30 6.24 -7.00
C CYS A 16 -6.42 6.61 -8.00
N PRO A 17 -7.68 6.21 -7.77
CA PRO A 17 -8.80 6.51 -8.67
C PRO A 17 -9.18 8.01 -8.68
N VAL A 18 -8.80 8.76 -7.63
CA VAL A 18 -9.15 10.18 -7.49
C VAL A 18 -8.19 11.09 -8.23
N CYS A 19 -6.88 10.84 -8.13
CA CYS A 19 -5.85 11.71 -8.70
C CYS A 19 -5.02 11.08 -9.83
N GLY A 20 -5.18 9.78 -10.09
CA GLY A 20 -4.41 9.06 -11.10
C GLY A 20 -2.92 8.87 -10.76
N TYR A 21 -2.52 9.09 -9.51
CA TYR A 21 -1.13 8.92 -9.08
C TYR A 21 -0.79 7.44 -8.90
N GLU A 22 0.29 6.99 -9.54
CA GLU A 22 0.80 5.61 -9.48
C GLU A 22 1.94 5.49 -8.47
N PHE A 23 1.81 4.58 -7.52
CA PHE A 23 2.78 4.40 -6.45
C PHE A 23 2.79 2.98 -5.92
N SER A 24 3.85 2.60 -5.20
CA SER A 24 3.89 1.30 -4.54
C SER A 24 3.07 1.32 -3.24
N LEU A 25 2.30 0.25 -3.01
CA LEU A 25 1.52 0.07 -1.79
C LEU A 25 2.39 0.16 -0.51
N VAL A 26 3.62 -0.37 -0.56
CA VAL A 26 4.60 -0.25 0.54
C VAL A 26 4.95 1.22 0.82
N TYR A 27 5.14 2.02 -0.23
CA TYR A 27 5.48 3.44 -0.11
C TYR A 27 4.33 4.23 0.51
N SER A 28 3.09 4.00 0.06
CA SER A 28 1.94 4.69 0.65
C SER A 28 1.67 4.28 2.10
N ARG A 29 1.92 3.02 2.48
CA ARG A 29 1.87 2.63 3.89
C ARG A 29 2.97 3.32 4.70
N ALA A 30 4.19 3.37 4.20
CA ALA A 30 5.29 4.02 4.89
C ALA A 30 5.04 5.53 5.09
N VAL A 31 4.48 6.22 4.08
CA VAL A 31 4.23 7.67 4.14
C VAL A 31 2.96 7.98 4.91
N ALA A 32 1.84 7.35 4.57
CA ALA A 32 0.56 7.69 5.18
C ALA A 32 0.39 7.12 6.58
N CYS A 33 1.07 6.02 6.90
CA CYS A 33 1.02 5.41 8.21
C CYS A 33 2.29 5.62 9.03
N ALA A 34 3.16 6.56 8.65
CA ALA A 34 4.41 6.89 9.33
C ALA A 34 4.26 7.12 10.85
N GLY A 35 3.06 7.50 11.32
CA GLY A 35 2.74 7.67 12.75
C GLY A 35 1.53 6.89 13.24
N CYS A 36 1.00 5.95 12.45
CA CYS A 36 -0.23 5.24 12.81
C CYS A 36 0.10 3.88 13.45
N GLN A 37 -0.12 3.76 14.76
CA GLN A 37 0.12 2.51 15.50
C GLN A 37 -0.70 1.35 14.94
N MET A 38 -1.90 1.61 14.41
CA MET A 38 -2.74 0.59 13.76
C MET A 38 -2.09 -0.04 12.52
N SER A 39 -1.19 0.65 11.83
CA SER A 39 -0.48 0.04 10.70
C SER A 39 0.56 -0.98 11.14
N VAL A 40 1.05 -0.89 12.38
CA VAL A 40 1.84 -1.94 13.02
C VAL A 40 0.96 -3.14 13.38
N TYR A 41 -0.29 -2.91 13.75
CA TYR A 41 -1.27 -3.98 14.06
C TYR A 41 -1.92 -4.63 12.83
N GLY A 42 -1.58 -4.18 11.60
CA GLY A 42 -2.08 -4.80 10.37
C GLY A 42 -3.26 -4.06 9.73
N CYS A 43 -3.14 -2.75 9.56
CA CYS A 43 -4.12 -1.97 8.80
C CYS A 43 -4.07 -2.32 7.30
N ASN A 44 -5.20 -2.77 6.73
CA ASN A 44 -5.34 -3.05 5.29
C ASN A 44 -5.77 -1.82 4.46
N LEU A 45 -5.79 -0.64 5.10
CA LEU A 45 -6.10 0.62 4.45
C LEU A 45 -4.85 1.20 3.78
N VAL A 46 -5.08 1.88 2.67
CA VAL A 46 -4.09 2.60 1.90
C VAL A 46 -4.58 4.04 1.78
N LYS A 47 -3.69 5.00 1.98
CA LYS A 47 -4.00 6.41 1.80
C LYS A 47 -3.07 7.00 0.77
N CYS A 48 -3.64 7.75 -0.17
CA CYS A 48 -2.85 8.40 -1.20
C CYS A 48 -2.06 9.58 -0.61
N PRO A 49 -0.73 9.64 -0.78
CA PRO A 49 0.08 10.76 -0.26
C PRO A 49 -0.13 12.07 -1.04
N ARG A 50 -0.79 12.03 -2.21
CA ARG A 50 -1.07 13.22 -3.03
C ARG A 50 -2.38 13.90 -2.69
N CYS A 51 -3.48 13.15 -2.64
CA CYS A 51 -4.81 13.70 -2.38
C CYS A 51 -5.34 13.41 -0.96
N GLY A 52 -4.69 12.54 -0.19
CA GLY A 52 -5.15 12.14 1.14
C GLY A 52 -6.37 11.22 1.14
N HIS A 53 -6.79 10.70 -0.02
CA HIS A 53 -7.92 9.76 -0.11
C HIS A 53 -7.56 8.40 0.48
N GLU A 54 -8.44 7.86 1.31
CA GLU A 54 -8.29 6.60 2.05
C GLU A 54 -9.15 5.52 1.39
N PHE A 55 -8.53 4.41 0.99
CA PHE A 55 -9.17 3.29 0.29
C PHE A 55 -8.47 1.98 0.64
N SER A 56 -9.13 0.85 0.44
CA SER A 56 -8.54 -0.46 0.75
C SER A 56 -7.60 -0.93 -0.35
N GLU A 57 -6.62 -1.77 0.00
CA GLU A 57 -5.75 -2.40 -1.01
C GLU A 57 -6.51 -3.20 -2.07
N ALA A 58 -7.68 -3.74 -1.71
CA ALA A 58 -8.57 -4.44 -2.63
C ALA A 58 -9.14 -3.54 -3.72
N ASP A 59 -9.45 -2.28 -3.40
CA ASP A 59 -9.94 -1.29 -4.36
C ASP A 59 -8.81 -0.90 -5.34
N ALA A 60 -7.59 -0.82 -4.82
CA ALA A 60 -6.39 -0.46 -5.54
C ALA A 60 -5.91 -1.51 -6.57
N TYR A 61 -6.21 -2.79 -6.35
CA TYR A 61 -5.81 -3.91 -7.21
C TYR A 61 -6.92 -4.32 -8.20
N SER A 62 -8.12 -3.72 -8.09
CA SER A 62 -9.26 -4.01 -8.97
C SER A 62 -9.20 -3.29 -10.33
N SER A 63 -8.00 -2.91 -10.80
CA SER A 63 -7.78 -2.30 -12.11
C SER A 63 -6.81 -3.08 -12.97
#